data_AF-A0A399XQI8-F1
#
_entry.id   AF-A0A399XQI8-F1
#
_cell.length_a   1.000
_cell.length_b   1.000
_cell.length_c   1.000
_cell.angle_alpha   90.00
_cell.angle_beta   90.00
_cell.angle_gamma   90.00
#
_symmetry.space_group_name_H-M   'P 1'
#
loop_
_entity.id
_entity.type
_entity.pdbx_description
1 polymer ?
#
loop_
_entity_poly.entity_id
_entity_poly.type
_entity_poly.pdbx_seq_one_letter_code
_entity_poly.pdbx_strand_id
1 'polypeptide(L)'
;MPDIDREHLARSMAAMACDRAMIFPFIERYGDALERVVRRILFEFGRRDLAGDPDEVSGFVLDAAYVISQRAPGWDPAGGALPWYWAFRAIRHDIGVTIGNARVDLDLEEVDLGPPAAACSGGGADCDLDELARRYPHVRLLLEAVREVTSPRNAAVHLEYRFQRCCGDPSPAHTVGAMFDLSPENVRQIDYRVRRQLSELVSTDGRFADLRTVEWIDPGPQGRTTEMEMSMA
;
A
#
# COMPACT_ATOMS: atom_id res chain seq x y z
N MET A 1 17.02 13.32 -16.25
CA MET A 1 16.44 14.04 -15.10
C MET A 1 17.21 15.35 -14.98
N PRO A 2 16.55 16.51 -14.84
CA PRO A 2 17.29 17.74 -14.54
C PRO A 2 18.09 17.53 -13.26
N ASP A 3 19.30 18.09 -13.23
CA ASP A 3 20.18 18.03 -12.07
C ASP A 3 19.51 18.76 -10.90
N ILE A 4 19.25 18.06 -9.80
CA ILE A 4 18.55 18.62 -8.65
C ILE A 4 19.61 19.20 -7.72
N ASP A 5 19.66 20.52 -7.64
CA ASP A 5 20.43 21.24 -6.63
C ASP A 5 19.90 20.88 -5.24
N ARG A 6 20.60 19.96 -4.57
CA ARG A 6 20.24 19.47 -3.23
C ARG A 6 20.40 20.54 -2.15
N GLU A 7 21.33 21.47 -2.32
CA GLU A 7 21.56 22.52 -1.35
C GLU A 7 20.39 23.51 -1.38
N HIS A 8 19.94 23.88 -2.58
CA HIS A 8 18.73 24.67 -2.72
C HIS A 8 17.49 23.93 -2.22
N LEU A 9 17.35 22.63 -2.53
CA LEU A 9 16.24 21.82 -2.05
C LEU A 9 16.18 21.78 -0.53
N ALA A 10 17.34 21.65 0.13
CA ALA A 10 17.44 21.68 1.58
C ALA A 10 17.01 23.02 2.17
N ARG A 11 17.43 24.14 1.56
CA ARG A 11 16.96 25.47 1.95
C ARG A 11 15.45 25.62 1.79
N SER A 12 14.90 25.16 0.67
CA SER A 12 13.46 25.25 0.40
C SER A 12 12.63 24.39 1.38
N MET A 13 13.10 23.18 1.70
CA MET A 13 12.48 22.31 2.72
C MET A 13 12.53 22.93 4.11
N ALA A 14 13.66 23.50 4.52
CA ALA A 14 13.78 24.21 5.78
C ALA A 14 12.87 25.45 5.84
N ALA A 15 12.74 26.19 4.73
CA ALA A 15 11.83 27.32 4.64
C ALA A 15 10.35 26.88 4.76
N MET A 16 9.96 25.78 4.10
CA MET A 16 8.62 25.20 4.22
C MET A 16 8.29 24.67 5.63
N ALA A 17 9.30 24.21 6.37
CA ALA A 17 9.12 23.80 7.76
C ALA A 17 8.76 24.98 8.68
N CYS A 18 9.23 26.19 8.35
CA CYS A 18 8.97 27.41 9.12
C CYS A 18 7.72 28.17 8.64
N ASP A 19 7.50 28.24 7.33
CA ASP A 19 6.42 29.03 6.73
C ASP A 19 5.75 28.29 5.57
N ARG A 20 4.44 28.08 5.70
CA ARG A 20 3.60 27.42 4.70
C ARG A 20 3.46 28.22 3.41
N ALA A 21 3.68 29.54 3.43
CA ALA A 21 3.69 30.35 2.21
C ALA A 21 4.79 29.93 1.21
N MET A 22 5.82 29.22 1.70
CA MET A 22 6.94 28.72 0.87
C MET A 22 6.56 27.55 -0.04
N ILE A 23 5.32 27.05 0.02
CA ILE A 23 4.80 26.04 -0.90
C ILE A 23 4.83 26.52 -2.35
N PHE A 24 4.43 27.77 -2.64
CA PHE A 24 4.37 28.28 -4.01
C PHE A 24 5.77 28.42 -4.65
N PRO A 25 6.77 29.05 -4.00
CA PRO A 25 8.16 29.03 -4.50
C PRO A 25 8.73 27.61 -4.70
N PHE A 26 8.33 26.67 -3.84
CA PHE A 26 8.74 25.28 -3.99
C PHE A 26 8.12 24.61 -5.22
N ILE A 27 6.83 24.85 -5.49
CA ILE A 27 6.15 24.34 -6.69
C ILE A 27 6.70 25.01 -7.96
N GLU A 28 6.93 26.33 -7.96
CA GLU A 28 7.53 27.03 -9.09
C GLU A 28 8.88 26.41 -9.50
N ARG A 29 9.65 25.91 -8.53
CA ARG A 29 10.97 25.33 -8.78
C ARG A 29 10.95 23.82 -9.03
N TYR A 30 10.11 23.07 -8.32
CA TYR A 30 10.13 21.60 -8.31
C TYR A 30 8.82 20.96 -8.79
N GLY A 31 7.89 21.76 -9.31
CA GLY A 31 6.57 21.36 -9.80
C GLY A 31 6.64 20.19 -10.77
N ASP A 32 7.50 20.23 -11.79
CA ASP A 32 7.67 19.15 -12.77
C ASP A 32 8.07 17.79 -12.13
N ALA A 33 8.75 17.81 -10.99
CA ALA A 33 9.09 16.59 -10.28
C ALA A 33 7.89 16.05 -9.51
N LEU A 34 7.11 16.93 -8.87
CA LEU A 34 5.87 16.56 -8.19
C LEU A 34 4.82 16.08 -9.19
N GLU A 35 4.69 16.76 -10.33
CA GLU A 35 3.76 16.43 -11.40
C GLU A 35 3.98 14.99 -11.89
N ARG A 36 5.24 14.59 -12.11
CA ARG A 36 5.57 13.22 -12.50
C ARG A 36 5.17 12.19 -11.43
N VAL A 37 5.31 12.53 -10.16
CA VAL A 37 4.89 11.66 -9.05
C VAL A 37 3.36 11.57 -8.98
N VAL A 38 2.66 12.70 -9.07
CA VAL A 38 1.20 12.80 -9.07
C VAL A 38 0.61 12.03 -10.25
N ARG A 39 1.06 12.29 -11.49
CA ARG A 39 0.57 11.57 -12.67
C ARG A 39 0.78 10.07 -12.52
N ARG A 40 1.94 9.63 -12.02
CA ARG A 40 2.19 8.21 -11.74
C ARG A 40 1.17 7.65 -10.75
N ILE A 41 0.90 8.34 -9.65
CA ILE A 41 -0.08 7.90 -8.65
C ILE A 41 -1.48 7.81 -9.27
N LEU A 42 -1.89 8.81 -10.05
CA LEU A 42 -3.19 8.82 -10.76
C LEU A 42 -3.32 7.66 -11.76
N PHE A 43 -2.25 7.36 -12.51
CA PHE A 43 -2.19 6.18 -13.38
C PHE A 43 -2.31 4.87 -12.61
N GLU A 44 -1.62 4.75 -11.45
CA GLU A 44 -1.71 3.58 -10.57
C GLU A 44 -3.11 3.42 -9.95
N PHE A 45 -3.86 4.51 -9.77
CA PHE A 45 -5.27 4.50 -9.37
C PHE A 45 -6.25 4.30 -10.55
N GLY A 46 -5.75 4.20 -11.79
CA GLY A 46 -6.58 4.02 -12.98
C GLY A 46 -7.32 5.29 -13.45
N ARG A 47 -7.09 6.44 -12.83
CA ARG A 47 -7.71 7.74 -13.18
C ARG A 47 -6.95 8.45 -14.29
N ARG A 48 -7.01 7.86 -15.49
CA ARG A 48 -6.37 8.41 -16.70
C ARG A 48 -7.00 9.72 -17.16
N ASP A 49 -8.27 9.93 -16.81
CA ASP A 49 -9.03 11.16 -17.02
C ASP A 49 -8.37 12.31 -16.25
N LEU A 50 -8.18 12.16 -14.94
CA LEU A 50 -7.51 13.16 -14.10
C LEU A 50 -6.04 13.31 -14.48
N ALA A 51 -5.36 12.20 -14.77
CA ALA A 51 -3.96 12.24 -15.20
C ALA A 51 -3.77 12.91 -16.57
N GLY A 52 -4.84 13.11 -17.36
CA GLY A 52 -4.82 13.80 -18.64
C GLY A 52 -5.16 15.29 -18.55
N ASP A 53 -5.79 15.72 -17.46
CA ASP A 53 -6.22 17.10 -17.24
C ASP A 53 -5.13 17.92 -16.53
N PRO A 54 -4.55 18.96 -17.16
CA PRO A 54 -3.51 19.79 -16.57
C PRO A 54 -3.96 20.55 -15.31
N ASP A 55 -5.22 20.96 -15.22
CA ASP A 55 -5.72 21.77 -14.10
C ASP A 55 -5.92 20.88 -12.87
N GLU A 56 -6.47 19.68 -13.05
CA GLU A 56 -6.59 18.66 -12.00
C GLU A 56 -5.23 18.24 -11.47
N VAL A 57 -4.27 17.94 -12.37
CA VAL A 57 -2.91 17.58 -11.98
C VAL A 57 -2.25 18.71 -11.20
N SER A 58 -2.46 19.96 -11.59
CA SER A 58 -1.92 21.12 -10.88
C SER A 58 -2.50 21.26 -9.46
N GLY A 59 -3.79 20.97 -9.28
CA GLY A 59 -4.42 20.87 -7.97
C GLY A 59 -3.74 19.81 -7.07
N PHE A 60 -3.56 18.60 -7.60
CA PHE A 60 -2.88 17.53 -6.84
C PHE A 60 -1.40 17.80 -6.57
N VAL A 61 -0.71 18.58 -7.40
CA VAL A 61 0.66 19.04 -7.13
C VAL A 61 0.69 19.99 -5.94
N LEU A 62 -0.29 20.89 -5.82
CA LEU A 62 -0.43 21.76 -4.65
C LEU A 62 -0.68 20.95 -3.37
N ASP A 63 -1.58 19.97 -3.43
CA ASP A 63 -1.87 19.07 -2.30
C ASP A 63 -0.64 18.26 -1.91
N ALA A 64 0.08 17.69 -2.88
CA ALA A 64 1.32 16.98 -2.64
C ALA A 64 2.40 17.87 -1.98
N ALA A 65 2.54 19.12 -2.42
CA ALA A 65 3.46 20.08 -1.80
C ALA A 65 3.03 20.45 -0.37
N TYR A 66 1.73 20.56 -0.12
CA TYR A 66 1.18 20.76 1.20
C TYR A 66 1.50 19.58 2.14
N VAL A 67 1.29 18.34 1.68
CA VAL A 67 1.66 17.11 2.39
C VAL A 67 3.15 17.07 2.74
N ILE A 68 4.02 17.50 1.80
CA ILE A 68 5.47 17.61 2.03
C ILE A 68 5.76 18.68 3.09
N SER A 69 5.12 19.85 3.04
CA SER A 69 5.37 20.95 4.00
C SER A 69 5.08 20.54 5.44
N GLN A 70 3.99 19.81 5.69
CA GLN A 70 3.64 19.30 7.02
C GLN A 70 4.70 18.38 7.62
N ARG A 71 5.49 17.73 6.75
CA ARG A 71 6.48 16.73 7.12
C ARG A 71 7.90 17.26 7.01
N ALA A 72 8.10 18.44 6.45
CA ALA A 72 9.41 19.02 6.18
C ALA A 72 10.40 19.00 7.38
N PRO A 73 9.98 19.20 8.65
CA PRO A 73 10.89 19.10 9.79
C PRO A 73 11.57 17.74 9.99
N GLY A 74 10.95 16.65 9.50
CA GLY A 74 11.44 15.28 9.67
C GLY A 74 12.24 14.75 8.47
N TRP A 75 12.47 15.57 7.45
CA TRP A 75 13.20 15.16 6.26
C TRP A 75 14.71 15.38 6.43
N ASP A 76 15.52 14.37 6.09
CA ASP A 76 16.98 14.43 6.18
C ASP A 76 17.61 15.08 4.93
N PRO A 77 18.25 16.25 5.05
CA PRO A 77 18.91 16.93 3.94
C PRO A 77 20.27 16.32 3.55
N ALA A 78 20.93 15.55 4.43
CA ALA A 78 22.33 15.13 4.26
C ALA A 78 22.50 13.83 3.45
N GLY A 79 21.52 12.93 3.48
CA GLY A 79 21.58 11.66 2.74
C GLY A 79 20.22 11.10 2.32
N GLY A 80 19.13 11.80 2.64
CA GLY A 80 17.77 11.33 2.40
C GLY A 80 17.39 11.18 0.92
N ALA A 81 16.32 10.42 0.70
CA ALA A 81 15.59 10.41 -0.56
C ALA A 81 15.00 11.80 -0.85
N LEU A 82 14.72 12.11 -2.12
CA LEU A 82 14.08 13.38 -2.49
C LEU A 82 12.72 13.54 -1.80
N PRO A 83 12.28 14.76 -1.45
CA PRO A 83 11.08 14.99 -0.63
C PRO A 83 9.82 14.28 -1.13
N TRP A 84 9.57 14.29 -2.44
CA TRP A 84 8.42 13.62 -3.05
C TRP A 84 8.51 12.09 -3.09
N TYR A 85 9.72 11.51 -3.04
CA TYR A 85 9.89 10.05 -2.89
C TYR A 85 9.85 9.61 -1.43
N TRP A 86 10.43 10.42 -0.55
CA TRP A 86 10.34 10.21 0.90
C TRP A 86 8.89 10.31 1.40
N ALA A 87 8.16 11.33 0.97
CA ALA A 87 6.75 11.54 1.31
C ALA A 87 5.77 10.75 0.43
N PHE A 88 6.25 9.88 -0.48
CA PHE A 88 5.44 9.25 -1.51
C PHE A 88 4.18 8.57 -0.96
N ARG A 89 4.30 7.80 0.12
CA ARG A 89 3.16 7.09 0.73
C ARG A 89 2.11 8.06 1.28
N ALA A 90 2.54 9.18 1.85
CA ALA A 90 1.64 10.19 2.37
C ALA A 90 0.93 10.94 1.24
N ILE A 91 1.66 11.29 0.17
CA ILE A 91 1.09 11.92 -1.03
C ILE A 91 0.07 10.98 -1.68
N ARG A 92 0.42 9.69 -1.83
CA ARG A 92 -0.48 8.67 -2.38
C ARG A 92 -1.76 8.50 -1.55
N HIS A 93 -1.63 8.49 -0.22
CA HIS A 93 -2.78 8.41 0.68
C HIS A 93 -3.70 9.63 0.52
N ASP A 94 -3.13 10.84 0.54
CA ASP A 94 -3.87 12.10 0.41
C ASP A 94 -4.65 12.16 -0.91
N ILE A 95 -3.97 11.87 -2.04
CA ILE A 95 -4.59 11.77 -3.36
C ILE A 95 -5.69 10.69 -3.38
N GLY A 96 -5.47 9.54 -2.74
CA GLY A 96 -6.47 8.48 -2.64
C GLY A 96 -7.74 8.89 -1.87
N VAL A 97 -7.58 9.67 -0.80
CA VAL A 97 -8.71 10.24 -0.04
C VAL A 97 -9.47 11.26 -0.88
N THR A 98 -8.75 12.16 -1.57
CA THR A 98 -9.33 13.25 -2.37
C THR A 98 -10.09 12.73 -3.60
N ILE A 99 -9.55 11.74 -4.30
CA ILE A 99 -10.23 11.10 -5.44
C ILE A 99 -11.47 10.32 -4.98
N GLY A 100 -11.45 9.79 -3.75
CA GLY A 100 -12.47 8.89 -3.23
C GLY A 100 -12.56 7.58 -4.03
N ASN A 101 -13.58 6.78 -3.75
CA ASN A 101 -13.95 5.66 -4.62
C ASN A 101 -14.54 6.22 -5.92
N ALA A 102 -14.14 5.68 -7.08
CA ALA A 102 -14.64 6.12 -8.38
C ALA A 102 -16.18 6.20 -8.36
N ARG A 103 -16.72 7.37 -8.71
CA ARG A 103 -18.16 7.62 -8.84
C ARG A 103 -18.52 7.67 -10.32
N VAL A 104 -19.46 6.83 -10.71
CA VAL A 104 -20.14 6.90 -12.01
C VAL A 104 -21.57 7.36 -11.72
N ASP A 105 -22.07 8.29 -12.53
CA ASP A 105 -23.49 8.64 -12.53
C ASP A 105 -24.27 7.41 -12.97
N LEU A 106 -24.95 6.77 -12.02
CA LEU A 106 -25.80 5.63 -12.27
C LEU A 106 -27.15 6.15 -12.76
N ASP A 107 -27.42 5.98 -14.05
CA ASP A 107 -28.78 6.08 -14.56
C ASP A 107 -29.56 4.83 -14.12
N LEU A 108 -30.37 4.98 -13.06
CA LEU A 108 -31.15 3.88 -12.50
C LEU A 108 -32.19 3.31 -13.48
N GLU A 109 -32.52 4.03 -14.55
CA GLU A 109 -33.47 3.57 -15.57
C GLU A 109 -32.82 2.68 -16.64
N GLU A 110 -31.52 2.83 -16.90
CA GLU A 110 -30.75 1.99 -17.84
C GLU A 110 -30.07 0.78 -17.18
N VAL A 111 -30.00 0.74 -15.85
CA VAL A 111 -29.40 -0.38 -15.12
C VAL A 111 -30.39 -1.55 -15.10
N ASP A 112 -30.13 -2.56 -15.93
CA ASP A 112 -30.73 -3.89 -15.78
C ASP A 112 -30.22 -4.51 -14.47
N LEU A 113 -30.95 -4.24 -13.39
CA LEU A 113 -30.78 -4.83 -12.07
C LEU A 113 -31.22 -6.30 -12.13
N GLY A 114 -30.50 -7.12 -12.92
CA GLY A 114 -30.69 -8.57 -12.99
C GLY A 114 -30.94 -9.16 -11.60
N PRO A 115 -31.64 -10.31 -11.52
CA PRO A 115 -32.27 -10.79 -10.29
C PRO A 115 -31.36 -10.59 -9.09
N PRO A 116 -31.85 -9.97 -8.00
CA PRO A 116 -31.00 -9.51 -6.91
C PRO A 116 -30.04 -10.64 -6.56
N ALA A 117 -28.75 -10.41 -6.78
CA ALA A 117 -27.74 -11.30 -6.23
C ALA A 117 -28.09 -11.42 -4.75
N ALA A 118 -28.24 -12.66 -4.26
CA ALA A 118 -28.62 -12.92 -2.88
C ALA A 118 -27.82 -11.97 -2.00
N ALA A 119 -28.50 -11.06 -1.33
CA ALA A 119 -27.87 -9.95 -0.66
C ALA A 119 -26.76 -10.49 0.24
N CYS A 120 -25.51 -10.20 -0.10
CA CYS A 120 -24.43 -10.30 0.87
C CYS A 120 -24.77 -9.21 1.90
N SER A 121 -25.43 -9.62 2.98
CA SER A 121 -25.81 -8.74 4.08
C SER A 121 -24.57 -7.98 4.53
N GLY A 122 -24.53 -6.68 4.17
CA GLY A 122 -23.49 -5.75 4.56
C GLY A 122 -23.52 -5.55 6.06
N GLY A 123 -22.66 -6.30 6.74
CA GLY A 123 -22.33 -6.20 8.15
C GLY A 123 -21.16 -7.14 8.40
N GLY A 124 -19.97 -6.75 7.92
CA GLY A 124 -18.79 -7.63 7.92
C GLY A 124 -19.05 -8.87 7.06
N ALA A 125 -19.06 -8.72 5.74
CA ALA A 125 -18.99 -9.89 4.87
C ALA A 125 -17.59 -10.46 5.01
N ASP A 126 -17.42 -11.32 6.01
CA ASP A 126 -16.36 -12.31 6.08
C ASP A 126 -16.33 -12.97 4.69
N CYS A 127 -15.33 -12.63 3.88
CA CYS A 127 -15.11 -13.34 2.63
C CYS A 127 -14.81 -14.78 3.01
N ASP A 128 -15.82 -15.66 2.96
CA ASP A 128 -15.63 -17.07 3.29
C ASP A 128 -14.72 -17.70 2.23
N LEU A 129 -13.43 -17.77 2.55
CA LEU A 129 -12.42 -18.36 1.68
C LEU A 129 -12.73 -19.83 1.38
N ASP A 130 -13.42 -20.56 2.28
CA ASP A 130 -13.84 -21.94 2.03
C ASP A 130 -14.98 -22.02 1.00
N GLU A 131 -15.82 -21.00 0.89
CA GLU A 131 -16.79 -20.86 -0.21
C GLU A 131 -16.10 -20.56 -1.53
N LEU A 132 -15.12 -19.64 -1.54
CA LEU A 132 -14.34 -19.33 -2.74
C LEU A 132 -13.53 -20.54 -3.21
N ALA A 133 -12.97 -21.33 -2.29
CA ALA A 133 -12.24 -22.56 -2.60
C ALA A 133 -13.11 -23.60 -3.32
N ARG A 134 -14.41 -23.66 -3.02
CA ARG A 134 -15.35 -24.56 -3.73
C ARG A 134 -15.52 -24.16 -5.21
N ARG A 135 -15.40 -22.87 -5.53
CA ARG A 135 -15.62 -22.32 -6.87
C ARG A 135 -14.34 -22.14 -7.68
N TYR A 136 -13.22 -21.87 -7.02
CA TYR A 136 -11.95 -21.53 -7.66
C TYR A 136 -10.83 -22.48 -7.22
N PRO A 137 -10.37 -23.38 -8.12
CA PRO A 137 -9.35 -24.38 -7.78
C PRO A 137 -8.05 -23.80 -7.24
N HIS A 138 -7.65 -22.60 -7.68
CA HIS A 138 -6.44 -21.91 -7.20
C HIS A 138 -6.58 -21.43 -5.75
N VAL A 139 -7.77 -20.96 -5.34
CA VAL A 139 -8.03 -20.55 -3.94
C VAL A 139 -7.98 -21.77 -3.03
N ARG A 140 -8.56 -22.89 -3.47
CA ARG A 140 -8.47 -24.15 -2.74
C ARG A 140 -7.02 -24.60 -2.55
N LEU A 141 -6.22 -24.57 -3.62
CA LEU A 141 -4.82 -24.97 -3.56
C LEU A 141 -4.01 -24.08 -2.60
N LEU A 142 -4.29 -22.78 -2.58
CA LEU A 142 -3.69 -21.84 -1.63
C LEU A 142 -4.07 -22.16 -0.18
N LEU A 143 -5.36 -22.41 0.10
CA LEU A 143 -5.82 -22.74 1.45
C LEU A 143 -5.23 -24.06 1.95
N GLU A 144 -5.15 -25.07 1.08
CA GLU A 144 -4.52 -26.36 1.40
C GLU A 144 -3.04 -26.14 1.77
N ALA A 145 -2.29 -25.38 0.97
CA ALA A 145 -0.88 -25.07 1.25
C ALA A 145 -0.70 -24.33 2.60
N VAL A 146 -1.52 -23.31 2.87
CA VAL A 146 -1.45 -22.54 4.13
C VAL A 146 -1.76 -23.43 5.33
N ARG A 147 -2.79 -24.26 5.25
CA ARG A 147 -3.20 -25.18 6.32
C ARG A 147 -2.18 -26.29 6.57
N GLU A 148 -1.37 -26.65 5.57
CA GLU A 148 -0.33 -27.66 5.70
C GLU A 148 0.91 -27.15 6.47
N VAL A 149 1.22 -25.85 6.36
CA VAL A 149 2.46 -25.29 6.95
C VAL A 149 2.31 -24.72 8.36
N THR A 150 1.09 -24.44 8.80
CA THR A 150 0.87 -23.72 10.06
C THR A 150 -0.42 -24.11 10.79
N SER A 151 -0.56 -23.64 12.03
CA SER A 151 -1.76 -23.91 12.83
C SER A 151 -3.00 -23.20 12.27
N PRO A 152 -4.23 -23.68 12.53
CA PRO A 152 -5.45 -23.03 12.05
C PRO A 152 -5.54 -21.55 12.45
N ARG A 153 -5.10 -21.21 13.67
CA ARG A 153 -5.07 -19.82 14.15
C ARG A 153 -4.07 -18.97 13.37
N ASN A 154 -2.86 -19.46 13.14
CA ASN A 154 -1.84 -18.72 12.39
C ASN A 154 -2.22 -18.59 10.91
N ALA A 155 -2.89 -19.60 10.34
CA ALA A 155 -3.42 -19.56 8.99
C ALA A 155 -4.45 -18.43 8.85
N ALA A 156 -5.40 -18.32 9.79
CA ALA A 156 -6.37 -17.23 9.82
C ALA A 156 -5.70 -15.85 9.95
N VAL A 157 -4.74 -15.70 10.88
CA VAL A 157 -3.98 -14.45 11.06
C VAL A 157 -3.23 -14.05 9.78
N HIS A 158 -2.56 -15.00 9.13
CA HIS A 158 -1.83 -14.75 7.88
C HIS A 158 -2.78 -14.31 6.76
N LEU A 159 -3.86 -15.06 6.53
CA LEU A 159 -4.83 -14.76 5.47
C LEU A 159 -5.47 -13.39 5.69
N GLU A 160 -5.90 -13.09 6.91
CA GLU A 160 -6.50 -11.80 7.26
C GLU A 160 -5.49 -10.66 7.10
N TYR A 161 -4.25 -10.85 7.55
CA TYR A 161 -3.20 -9.83 7.39
C TYR A 161 -2.91 -9.53 5.92
N ARG A 162 -2.88 -10.56 5.06
CA ARG A 162 -2.72 -10.39 3.61
C ARG A 162 -3.93 -9.71 2.98
N PHE A 163 -5.14 -10.06 3.42
CA PHE A 163 -6.38 -9.45 2.95
C PHE A 163 -6.42 -7.95 3.27
N GLN A 164 -6.21 -7.55 4.53
CA GLN A 164 -6.15 -6.15 4.95
C GLN A 164 -5.10 -5.35 4.16
N ARG A 165 -3.93 -5.95 3.92
CA ARG A 165 -2.89 -5.36 3.08
C ARG A 165 -3.33 -5.13 1.63
N CYS A 166 -4.06 -6.07 1.04
CA CYS A 166 -4.57 -5.95 -0.32
C CYS A 166 -5.72 -4.94 -0.41
N CYS A 167 -6.53 -4.82 0.64
CA CYS A 167 -7.60 -3.83 0.76
C CYS A 167 -7.10 -2.40 1.04
N GLY A 168 -5.78 -2.20 1.19
CA GLY A 168 -5.19 -0.89 1.37
C GLY A 168 -5.25 -0.35 2.80
N ASP A 169 -5.47 -1.21 3.80
CA ASP A 169 -5.37 -0.82 5.21
C ASP A 169 -4.00 -0.17 5.49
N PRO A 170 -3.93 1.07 6.02
CA PRO A 170 -2.68 1.74 6.34
C PRO A 170 -1.93 1.13 7.54
N SER A 171 -2.59 0.30 8.37
CA SER A 171 -2.01 -0.32 9.57
C SER A 171 -2.51 -1.77 9.79
N PRO A 172 -2.29 -2.68 8.83
CA PRO A 172 -2.89 -4.02 8.81
C PRO A 172 -2.48 -4.88 10.00
N ALA A 173 -1.25 -4.72 10.50
CA ALA A 173 -0.81 -5.46 11.70
C ALA A 173 -1.52 -5.00 12.99
N HIS A 174 -1.95 -3.74 13.06
CA HIS A 174 -2.73 -3.23 14.19
C HIS A 174 -4.19 -3.70 14.10
N THR A 175 -4.78 -3.63 12.90
CA THR A 175 -6.14 -4.13 12.64
C THR A 175 -6.26 -5.61 12.97
N VAL A 176 -5.39 -6.45 12.40
CA VAL A 176 -5.38 -7.89 12.67
C VAL A 176 -4.97 -8.19 14.11
N GLY A 177 -4.05 -7.41 14.69
CA GLY A 177 -3.69 -7.54 16.11
C GLY A 177 -4.90 -7.39 17.03
N ALA A 178 -5.74 -6.40 16.77
CA ALA A 178 -6.99 -6.20 17.51
C ALA A 178 -8.01 -7.33 17.29
N MET A 179 -8.09 -7.91 16.07
CA MET A 179 -9.02 -9.01 15.77
C MET A 179 -8.67 -10.34 16.45
N PHE A 180 -7.37 -10.62 16.63
CA PHE A 180 -6.87 -11.91 17.12
C PHE A 180 -6.28 -11.86 18.53
N ASP A 181 -6.39 -10.72 19.22
CA ASP A 181 -5.75 -10.43 20.51
C ASP A 181 -4.23 -10.66 20.49
N LEU A 182 -3.56 -10.09 19.48
CA LEU A 182 -2.12 -10.21 19.25
C LEU A 182 -1.46 -8.83 19.17
N SER A 183 -0.18 -8.76 19.54
CA SER A 183 0.61 -7.56 19.26
C SER A 183 0.87 -7.45 17.74
N PRO A 184 0.96 -6.22 17.18
CA PRO A 184 1.27 -6.02 15.76
C PRO A 184 2.61 -6.65 15.33
N GLU A 185 3.58 -6.73 16.23
CA GLU A 185 4.85 -7.41 16.00
C GLU A 185 4.66 -8.93 15.84
N ASN A 186 3.84 -9.54 16.70
CA ASN A 186 3.54 -10.96 16.60
C ASN A 186 2.79 -11.30 15.30
N VAL A 187 1.84 -10.46 14.88
CA VAL A 187 1.16 -10.60 13.57
C VAL A 187 2.15 -10.60 12.42
N ARG A 188 3.09 -9.63 12.38
CA ARG A 188 4.15 -9.58 11.34
C ARG A 188 5.06 -10.81 11.38
N GLN A 189 5.38 -11.30 12.58
CA GLN A 189 6.22 -12.48 12.74
C GLN A 189 5.52 -13.76 12.27
N ILE A 190 4.22 -13.91 12.53
CA ILE A 190 3.40 -15.01 12.04
C ILE A 190 3.35 -14.99 10.51
N ASP A 191 3.02 -13.84 9.90
CA ASP A 191 3.00 -13.69 8.44
C ASP A 191 4.35 -14.09 7.82
N TYR A 192 5.46 -13.55 8.33
CA TYR A 192 6.79 -13.88 7.85
C TYR A 192 7.11 -15.38 7.90
N ARG A 193 6.82 -16.04 9.04
CA ARG A 193 7.07 -17.48 9.21
C ARG A 193 6.25 -18.31 8.23
N VAL A 194 4.96 -17.99 8.08
CA VAL A 194 4.06 -18.69 7.16
C VAL A 194 4.53 -18.52 5.71
N ARG A 195 4.87 -17.31 5.27
CA ARG A 195 5.39 -17.08 3.91
C ARG A 195 6.67 -17.85 3.64
N ARG A 196 7.60 -17.90 4.60
CA ARG A 196 8.82 -18.67 4.47
C ARG A 196 8.53 -20.16 4.30
N GLN A 197 7.67 -20.73 5.13
CA GLN A 197 7.31 -22.15 5.05
C GLN A 197 6.54 -22.47 3.75
N LEU A 198 5.67 -21.57 3.28
CA LEU A 198 4.99 -21.69 1.99
C LEU A 198 5.99 -21.69 0.83
N SER A 199 6.98 -20.79 0.84
CA SER A 199 8.02 -20.74 -0.18
C SER A 199 8.84 -22.03 -0.23
N GLU A 200 9.16 -22.61 0.93
CA GLU A 200 9.85 -23.90 1.04
C GLU A 200 8.97 -25.06 0.54
N LEU A 201 7.67 -25.08 0.89
CA LEU A 201 6.70 -26.08 0.44
C LEU A 201 6.53 -26.05 -1.08
N VAL A 202 6.30 -24.86 -1.66
CA VAL A 202 6.09 -24.66 -3.11
C VAL A 202 7.37 -24.98 -3.93
N SER A 203 8.54 -24.92 -3.29
CA SER A 203 9.80 -25.31 -3.92
C SER A 203 10.01 -26.82 -3.91
N THR A 204 9.49 -27.51 -2.90
CA THR A 204 9.75 -28.94 -2.63
C THR A 204 8.65 -29.85 -3.18
N ASP A 205 7.40 -29.42 -3.09
CA ASP A 205 6.24 -30.21 -3.50
C ASP A 205 5.63 -29.67 -4.80
N GLY A 206 5.68 -30.51 -5.85
CA GLY A 206 5.16 -30.19 -7.17
C GLY A 206 3.65 -29.93 -7.21
N ARG A 207 2.89 -30.40 -6.22
CA ARG A 207 1.44 -30.15 -6.12
C ARG A 207 1.10 -28.66 -6.02
N PHE A 208 2.00 -27.88 -5.40
CA PHE A 208 1.78 -26.45 -5.15
C PHE A 208 2.55 -25.54 -6.12
N ALA A 209 3.15 -26.10 -7.18
CA ALA A 209 4.00 -25.35 -8.11
C ALA A 209 3.28 -24.15 -8.76
N ASP A 210 1.99 -24.27 -9.03
CA ASP A 210 1.16 -23.21 -9.63
C ASP A 210 1.08 -21.95 -8.73
N LEU A 211 1.28 -22.12 -7.42
CA LEU A 211 1.23 -21.01 -6.47
C LEU A 211 2.49 -20.12 -6.49
N ARG A 212 3.57 -20.49 -7.22
CA ARG A 212 4.79 -19.66 -7.35
C ARG A 212 4.54 -18.26 -7.90
N THR A 213 3.45 -18.10 -8.65
CA THR A 213 3.04 -16.83 -9.26
C THR A 213 2.26 -15.93 -8.30
N VAL A 214 1.85 -16.44 -7.14
CA VAL A 214 1.02 -15.72 -6.16
C VAL A 214 1.92 -14.87 -5.26
N GLU A 215 1.70 -13.55 -5.26
CA GLU A 215 2.48 -12.57 -4.48
C GLU A 215 2.53 -12.90 -2.97
N TRP A 216 1.58 -13.66 -2.46
CA TRP A 216 1.49 -14.00 -1.04
C TRP A 216 2.60 -14.97 -0.61
N ILE A 217 3.29 -15.63 -1.54
CA ILE A 217 4.25 -16.71 -1.25
C ILE A 217 5.72 -16.26 -1.21
N ASP A 218 6.04 -15.05 -1.68
CA ASP A 218 7.43 -14.65 -2.04
C ASP A 218 8.45 -14.33 -0.91
N PRO A 219 8.31 -14.53 0.40
CA PRO A 219 8.98 -13.68 1.43
C PRO A 219 9.43 -12.20 1.17
N GLY A 220 9.72 -11.73 -0.06
CA GLY A 220 10.38 -10.45 -0.33
C GLY A 220 11.82 -10.39 0.20
N PRO A 221 12.71 -9.59 -0.40
CA PRO A 221 14.04 -9.36 0.16
C PRO A 221 13.92 -8.66 1.52
N GLN A 222 14.52 -9.27 2.53
CA GLN A 222 14.61 -8.73 3.88
C GLN A 222 15.17 -7.30 3.84
N GLY A 223 14.41 -6.34 4.35
CA GLY A 223 15.01 -5.14 4.91
C GLY A 223 15.93 -5.60 6.04
N ARG A 224 17.24 -5.52 5.83
CA ARG A 224 18.26 -5.80 6.85
C ARG A 224 18.00 -4.88 8.03
N THR A 225 17.36 -5.39 9.07
CA THR A 225 17.54 -4.86 10.41
C THR A 225 18.96 -5.24 10.81
N THR A 226 19.83 -4.25 10.82
CA THR A 226 21.21 -4.30 11.31
C THR A 226 21.23 -4.79 12.77
N GLU A 227 21.37 -6.09 12.96
CA GLU A 227 22.08 -6.64 14.12
C GLU A 227 23.58 -6.46 13.85
N MET A 228 24.10 -5.27 14.16
CA MET A 228 25.53 -5.03 14.24
C MET A 228 25.85 -3.96 15.29
N GLU A 229 25.25 -4.08 16.49
CA GLU A 229 25.70 -3.39 17.69
C GLU A 229 25.44 -4.28 18.93
N MET A 230 26.19 -5.38 19.05
CA MET A 230 26.45 -6.05 20.33
C MET A 230 27.74 -6.90 20.20
N SER A 231 28.82 -6.25 19.78
CA SER A 231 30.18 -6.73 20.02
C SER A 231 31.16 -5.55 19.91
N MET A 232 31.25 -4.79 21.01
CA MET A 232 32.31 -3.88 21.45
C MET A 232 31.71 -2.66 22.16
N ALA A 233 31.37 -2.87 23.44
CA ALA A 233 31.53 -1.93 24.54
C ALA A 233 31.17 -2.66 25.84
#